data_AF-A0A6B3FK50-F1
#
_entry.id   AF-A0A6B3FK50-F1
#
_cell.length_a   1.000
_cell.length_b   1.000
_cell.length_c   1.000
_cell.angle_alpha   90.00
_cell.angle_beta   90.00
_cell.angle_gamma   90.00
#
_symmetry.space_group_name_H-M   'P 1'
#
loop_
_entity.id
_entity.type
_entity.pdbx_description
1 polymer ?
#
loop_
_entity_poly.entity_id
_entity_poly.type
_entity_poly.pdbx_seq_one_letter_code
_entity_poly.pdbx_strand_id
1 'polypeptide(L)'
;MTPVAQQAEQASELTDVETLWERLGRVEQRVREAVAARRAVDPDPDDPYRGQYLTPEAAARVLEARDAFTPVPAYGDGAPSGAESGGRLRELAERFGLAPPDVDLLLVALAPDIDPRFERLYGYLNDDLTRRRPTVGLALELCGLPAAGSGRFRFSPSAPLVAGGLLEIADAERPLLSRLLCVPDRVTAYLLGDDATDGRLRGIVREAEQSTEPDERPEVPRVAAVLGTGSGLVHLLDRGGDPHGL
;
A
#
# COMPACT_ATOMS: atom_id res chain seq x y z
N MET A 1 11.03 -28.29 17.76
CA MET A 1 10.06 -27.73 16.79
C MET A 1 9.84 -28.75 15.69
N THR A 2 8.58 -29.15 15.50
CA THR A 2 8.13 -30.33 14.74
C THR A 2 8.03 -30.00 13.25
N PRO A 3 8.44 -30.88 12.31
CA PRO A 3 8.40 -30.61 10.86
C PRO A 3 6.99 -30.27 10.31
N VAL A 4 5.93 -30.64 11.03
CA VAL A 4 4.53 -30.34 10.66
C VAL A 4 4.17 -28.86 10.84
N ALA A 5 4.71 -28.18 11.86
CA ALA A 5 4.44 -26.76 12.09
C ALA A 5 5.12 -25.89 11.02
N GLN A 6 6.36 -26.23 10.68
CA GLN A 6 7.13 -25.55 9.63
C GLN A 6 6.50 -25.75 8.23
N GLN A 7 5.91 -26.93 7.96
CA GLN A 7 5.18 -27.19 6.71
C GLN A 7 3.86 -26.41 6.62
N ALA A 8 3.13 -26.25 7.73
CA ALA A 8 1.90 -25.47 7.77
C ALA A 8 2.16 -23.96 7.60
N GLU A 9 3.22 -23.46 8.22
CA GLU A 9 3.67 -22.06 8.11
C GLU A 9 4.11 -21.73 6.68
N GLN A 10 4.94 -22.60 6.06
CA GLN A 10 5.33 -22.48 4.66
C GLN A 10 4.14 -22.58 3.69
N ALA A 11 3.16 -23.45 3.96
CA ALA A 11 1.96 -23.55 3.14
C ALA A 11 1.09 -22.28 3.24
N SER A 12 0.99 -21.68 4.42
CA SER A 12 0.27 -20.42 4.63
C SER A 12 0.96 -19.25 3.93
N GLU A 13 2.29 -19.15 4.00
CA GLU A 13 3.06 -18.13 3.30
C GLU A 13 2.89 -18.21 1.77
N LEU A 14 2.88 -19.42 1.21
CA LEU A 14 2.63 -19.63 -0.21
C LEU A 14 1.23 -19.16 -0.60
N THR A 15 0.20 -19.44 0.21
CA THR A 15 -1.17 -19.00 -0.07
C THR A 15 -1.35 -17.49 0.06
N ASP A 16 -0.62 -16.83 0.96
CA ASP A 16 -0.64 -15.38 1.14
C ASP A 16 -0.06 -14.66 -0.08
N VAL A 17 1.07 -15.17 -0.55
CA VAL A 17 1.77 -14.64 -1.73
C VAL A 17 0.96 -14.89 -3.01
N GLU A 18 0.32 -16.05 -3.15
CA GLU A 18 -0.65 -16.33 -4.23
C GLU A 18 -1.81 -15.33 -4.24
N THR A 19 -2.37 -15.03 -3.07
CA THR A 19 -3.45 -14.03 -2.94
C THR A 19 -2.98 -12.64 -3.37
N LEU A 20 -1.73 -12.26 -3.03
CA LEU A 20 -1.13 -11.02 -3.50
C LEU A 20 -0.98 -10.99 -5.02
N TRP A 21 -0.54 -12.10 -5.64
CA TRP A 21 -0.43 -12.20 -7.11
C TRP A 21 -1.75 -12.02 -7.82
N GLU A 22 -2.82 -12.64 -7.33
CA GLU A 22 -4.16 -12.47 -7.89
C GLU A 22 -4.62 -11.00 -7.85
N ARG A 23 -4.33 -10.32 -6.73
CA ARG A 23 -4.65 -8.90 -6.55
C ARG A 23 -3.85 -8.01 -7.49
N LEU A 24 -2.56 -8.28 -7.67
CA LEU A 24 -1.71 -7.58 -8.64
C LEU A 24 -2.11 -7.87 -10.09
N GLY A 25 -2.60 -9.08 -10.40
CA GLY A 25 -3.16 -9.42 -11.71
C GLY A 25 -4.37 -8.55 -12.07
N ARG A 26 -5.18 -8.16 -11.07
CA ARG A 26 -6.27 -7.18 -11.27
C ARG A 26 -5.72 -5.80 -11.58
N VAL A 27 -4.66 -5.36 -10.88
CA VAL A 27 -3.97 -4.09 -11.20
C VAL A 27 -3.44 -4.12 -12.63
N GLU A 28 -2.79 -5.21 -13.05
CA GLU A 28 -2.32 -5.38 -14.43
C GLU A 28 -3.47 -5.25 -15.44
N GLN A 29 -4.62 -5.86 -15.18
CA GLN A 29 -5.79 -5.77 -16.05
C GLN A 29 -6.28 -4.32 -16.19
N ARG A 30 -6.38 -3.56 -15.08
CA ARG A 30 -6.75 -2.15 -15.12
C ARG A 30 -5.76 -1.31 -15.92
N VAL A 31 -4.47 -1.57 -15.75
CA VAL A 31 -3.40 -0.92 -16.52
C VAL A 31 -3.50 -1.24 -18.00
N ARG A 32 -3.76 -2.50 -18.37
CA ARG A 32 -3.94 -2.92 -19.76
C ARG A 32 -5.09 -2.18 -20.43
N GLU A 33 -6.22 -2.04 -19.74
CA GLU A 33 -7.38 -1.31 -20.24
C GLU A 33 -7.11 0.20 -20.34
N ALA A 34 -6.44 0.80 -19.35
CA ALA A 34 -6.03 2.20 -19.42
C ALA A 34 -5.08 2.47 -20.59
N VAL A 35 -4.10 1.59 -20.82
CA VAL A 35 -3.17 1.69 -21.95
C VAL A 35 -3.91 1.52 -23.28
N ALA A 36 -4.82 0.55 -23.39
CA ALA A 36 -5.63 0.34 -24.58
C ALA A 36 -6.52 1.56 -24.89
N ALA A 37 -7.16 2.13 -23.87
CA ALA A 37 -7.97 3.34 -23.99
C ALA A 37 -7.14 4.53 -24.48
N ARG A 38 -5.91 4.70 -23.95
CA ARG A 38 -5.01 5.79 -24.36
C ARG A 38 -4.51 5.56 -25.78
N ARG A 39 -4.11 4.33 -26.15
CA ARG A 39 -3.66 3.96 -27.51
C ARG A 39 -4.74 4.15 -28.58
N ALA A 40 -6.02 3.95 -28.26
CA ALA A 40 -7.10 4.08 -29.22
C ALA A 40 -7.27 5.51 -29.77
N VAL A 41 -6.81 6.51 -29.01
CA VAL A 41 -6.90 7.93 -29.37
C VAL A 41 -5.52 8.57 -29.63
N ASP A 42 -4.44 7.79 -29.50
CA ASP A 42 -3.07 8.28 -29.61
C ASP A 42 -2.52 8.07 -31.03
N PRO A 43 -2.25 9.14 -31.79
CA PRO A 43 -1.72 9.01 -33.14
C PRO A 43 -0.24 8.63 -33.17
N ASP A 44 0.50 8.79 -32.07
CA ASP A 44 1.94 8.50 -31.99
C ASP A 44 2.33 7.77 -30.68
N PRO A 45 1.87 6.52 -30.51
CA PRO A 45 2.06 5.76 -29.26
C PRO A 45 3.53 5.44 -28.95
N ASP A 46 4.41 5.52 -29.95
CA ASP A 46 5.83 5.15 -29.82
C ASP A 46 6.77 6.38 -29.85
N ASP A 47 6.23 7.61 -29.69
CA ASP A 47 7.00 8.86 -29.65
C ASP A 47 8.10 8.82 -28.56
N PRO A 48 9.39 8.86 -28.93
CA PRO A 48 10.50 8.84 -27.97
C PRO A 48 10.65 10.14 -27.17
N TYR A 49 10.01 11.24 -27.59
CA TYR A 49 10.05 12.55 -26.94
C TYR A 49 8.75 12.89 -26.19
N ARG A 50 7.91 11.89 -25.90
CA ARG A 50 6.65 12.04 -25.17
C ARG A 50 6.82 12.87 -23.89
N GLY A 51 5.99 13.90 -23.76
CA GLY A 51 6.02 14.83 -22.63
C GLY A 51 7.12 15.90 -22.65
N GLN A 52 8.04 15.91 -23.63
CA GLN A 52 9.14 16.89 -23.68
C GLN A 52 8.77 18.17 -24.45
N TYR A 53 7.85 18.08 -25.42
CA TYR A 53 7.43 19.21 -26.25
C TYR A 53 5.91 19.27 -26.34
N LEU A 54 5.35 20.47 -26.22
CA LEU A 54 3.92 20.72 -26.42
C LEU A 54 3.70 21.30 -27.82
N THR A 55 3.39 20.44 -28.79
CA THR A 55 2.97 20.89 -30.13
C THR A 55 1.53 21.42 -30.10
N PRO A 56 1.08 22.21 -31.09
CA PRO A 56 -0.32 22.64 -31.18
C PRO A 56 -1.31 21.46 -31.19
N GLU A 57 -0.96 20.36 -31.85
CA GLU A 57 -1.76 19.14 -31.89
C GLU A 57 -1.77 18.46 -30.51
N ALA A 58 -0.63 18.41 -29.81
CA ALA A 58 -0.56 17.91 -28.45
C ALA A 58 -1.39 18.77 -27.47
N ALA A 59 -1.38 20.10 -27.62
CA ALA A 59 -2.22 21.00 -26.84
C ALA A 59 -3.71 20.78 -27.11
N ALA A 60 -4.11 20.62 -28.37
CA ALA A 60 -5.48 20.26 -28.74
C ALA A 60 -5.90 18.94 -28.09
N ARG A 61 -5.03 17.92 -28.10
CA ARG A 61 -5.28 16.64 -27.41
C ARG A 61 -5.47 16.80 -25.90
N VAL A 62 -4.71 17.68 -25.24
CA VAL A 62 -4.90 17.96 -23.80
C VAL A 62 -6.28 18.58 -23.55
N LEU A 63 -6.77 19.43 -24.45
CA LEU A 63 -8.11 20.04 -24.34
C LEU A 63 -9.24 19.04 -24.64
N GLU A 64 -9.01 18.07 -25.53
CA GLU A 64 -9.95 16.99 -25.85
C GLU A 64 -9.92 15.84 -24.84
N ALA A 65 -8.83 15.71 -24.08
CA ALA A 65 -8.70 14.69 -23.05
C ALA A 65 -9.73 14.87 -21.94
N ARG A 66 -10.07 13.75 -21.29
CA ARG A 66 -10.99 13.73 -20.15
C ARG A 66 -10.50 14.70 -19.07
N ASP A 67 -11.35 15.65 -18.71
CA ASP A 67 -11.06 16.57 -17.62
C ASP A 67 -11.25 15.91 -16.24
N ALA A 68 -10.83 16.62 -15.19
CA ALA A 68 -10.95 16.13 -13.81
C ALA A 68 -12.40 16.01 -13.32
N PHE A 69 -13.38 16.54 -14.08
CA PHE A 69 -14.79 16.62 -13.71
C PHE A 69 -15.63 15.49 -14.31
N THR A 70 -15.10 14.82 -15.33
CA THR A 70 -15.76 13.70 -16.00
C THR A 70 -15.57 12.39 -15.22
N PRO A 71 -16.58 11.51 -15.14
CA PRO A 71 -16.44 10.20 -14.51
C PRO A 71 -15.28 9.39 -15.08
N VAL A 72 -14.55 8.69 -14.22
CA VAL A 72 -13.46 7.80 -14.63
C VAL A 72 -14.08 6.52 -15.21
N PRO A 73 -13.58 6.01 -16.35
CA PRO A 73 -13.94 4.69 -16.85
C PRO A 73 -13.71 3.64 -15.76
N ALA A 74 -14.66 2.72 -15.62
CA ALA A 74 -14.44 1.55 -14.78
C ALA A 74 -13.40 0.66 -15.49
N TYR A 75 -12.17 0.66 -14.97
CA TYR A 75 -11.14 -0.29 -15.40
C TYR A 75 -11.28 -1.57 -14.56
N GLY A 76 -11.43 -2.71 -15.22
CA GLY A 76 -11.71 -4.02 -14.63
C GLY A 76 -13.18 -4.23 -14.26
N ASP A 77 -13.53 -5.49 -13.95
CA ASP A 77 -14.86 -5.82 -13.43
C ASP A 77 -15.07 -5.14 -12.07
N GLY A 78 -16.01 -4.19 -12.03
CA GLY A 78 -16.34 -3.32 -10.88
C GLY A 78 -16.91 -4.02 -9.64
N ALA A 79 -16.61 -5.30 -9.43
CA ALA A 79 -16.87 -5.95 -8.16
C ALA A 79 -15.74 -5.59 -7.18
N PRO A 80 -16.00 -4.81 -6.11
CA PRO A 80 -15.16 -4.94 -4.93
C PRO A 80 -15.22 -6.41 -4.57
N SER A 81 -14.08 -7.10 -4.59
CA SER A 81 -14.01 -8.51 -4.26
C SER A 81 -14.36 -8.65 -2.76
N GLY A 82 -15.65 -8.73 -2.48
CA GLY A 82 -16.21 -9.33 -1.29
C GLY A 82 -16.02 -10.83 -1.40
N ALA A 83 -14.78 -11.26 -1.19
CA ALA A 83 -14.41 -12.62 -0.85
C ALA A 83 -12.98 -12.52 -0.28
N GLU A 84 -12.95 -12.37 1.03
CA GLU A 84 -11.77 -12.32 1.87
C GLU A 84 -11.08 -13.69 1.85
N SER A 85 -10.18 -13.91 0.91
CA SER A 85 -9.12 -14.89 1.15
C SER A 85 -8.11 -14.22 2.07
N GLY A 86 -7.70 -14.93 3.12
CA GLY A 86 -6.91 -14.42 4.23
C GLY A 86 -5.50 -13.93 3.87
N GLY A 87 -4.61 -13.97 4.86
CA GLY A 87 -3.22 -13.63 4.67
C GLY A 87 -2.83 -12.19 4.94
N ARG A 88 -1.53 -11.92 4.80
CA ARG A 88 -0.83 -10.69 5.19
C ARG A 88 -1.48 -9.39 4.68
N LEU A 89 -2.01 -9.37 3.45
CA LEU A 89 -2.65 -8.17 2.91
C LEU A 89 -3.95 -7.82 3.67
N ARG A 90 -4.76 -8.83 4.04
CA ARG A 90 -5.97 -8.64 4.84
C ARG A 90 -5.60 -8.19 6.25
N GLU A 91 -4.61 -8.83 6.86
CA GLU A 91 -4.14 -8.44 8.21
C GLU A 91 -3.64 -7.00 8.24
N LEU A 92 -2.87 -6.59 7.22
CA LEU A 92 -2.40 -5.22 7.08
C LEU A 92 -3.58 -4.25 6.93
N ALA A 93 -4.56 -4.59 6.09
CA ALA A 93 -5.75 -3.75 5.92
C ALA A 93 -6.53 -3.58 7.23
N GLU A 94 -6.72 -4.66 8.00
CA GLU A 94 -7.43 -4.63 9.28
C GLU A 94 -6.67 -3.83 10.34
N ARG A 95 -5.36 -4.06 10.49
CA ARG A 95 -4.52 -3.38 11.50
C ARG A 95 -4.43 -1.88 11.27
N PHE A 96 -4.40 -1.44 10.02
CA PHE A 96 -4.31 -0.02 9.66
C PHE A 96 -5.68 0.62 9.38
N GLY A 97 -6.78 -0.13 9.44
CA GLY A 97 -8.12 0.39 9.19
C GLY A 97 -8.33 0.86 7.74
N LEU A 98 -7.78 0.11 6.77
CA LEU A 98 -7.87 0.43 5.35
C LEU A 98 -9.26 0.08 4.80
N ALA A 99 -9.89 1.04 4.13
CA ALA A 99 -11.07 0.77 3.32
C ALA A 99 -10.68 0.05 2.02
N PRO A 100 -11.61 -0.63 1.32
CA PRO A 100 -11.30 -1.33 0.08
C PRO A 100 -10.56 -0.49 -0.99
N PRO A 101 -10.92 0.79 -1.22
CA PRO A 101 -10.17 1.63 -2.16
C PRO A 101 -8.74 1.93 -1.71
N ASP A 102 -8.46 1.92 -0.40
CA ASP A 102 -7.13 2.18 0.12
C ASP A 102 -6.18 1.00 -0.19
N VAL A 103 -6.71 -0.23 -0.12
CA VAL A 103 -5.98 -1.44 -0.52
C VAL A 103 -5.67 -1.41 -2.02
N ASP A 104 -6.63 -1.01 -2.86
CA ASP A 104 -6.38 -0.89 -4.30
C ASP A 104 -5.30 0.17 -4.62
N LEU A 105 -5.32 1.30 -3.93
CA LEU A 105 -4.31 2.36 -4.06
C LEU A 105 -2.92 1.86 -3.63
N LEU A 106 -2.83 1.10 -2.53
CA LEU A 106 -1.59 0.48 -2.08
C LEU A 106 -1.04 -0.49 -3.12
N LEU A 107 -1.88 -1.35 -3.71
CA LEU A 107 -1.47 -2.31 -4.72
C LEU A 107 -0.99 -1.64 -6.02
N VAL A 108 -1.61 -0.53 -6.43
CA VAL A 108 -1.13 0.28 -7.57
C VAL A 108 0.26 0.85 -7.29
N ALA A 109 0.51 1.36 -6.09
CA ALA A 109 1.83 1.87 -5.70
C ALA A 109 2.89 0.76 -5.59
N LEU A 110 2.50 -0.43 -5.12
CA LEU A 110 3.36 -1.59 -4.93
C LEU A 110 3.80 -2.25 -6.24
N ALA A 111 2.92 -2.26 -7.26
CA ALA A 111 3.12 -2.98 -8.52
C ALA A 111 4.54 -2.84 -9.15
N PRO A 112 5.14 -1.65 -9.28
CA PRO A 112 6.48 -1.49 -9.86
C PRO A 112 7.62 -2.06 -9.00
N ASP A 113 7.43 -2.24 -7.69
CA ASP A 113 8.43 -2.92 -6.83
C ASP A 113 8.43 -4.43 -7.02
N ILE A 114 7.35 -4.95 -7.58
CA ILE A 114 7.11 -6.37 -7.76
C ILE A 114 7.40 -6.81 -9.19
N ASP A 115 7.01 -6.00 -10.17
CA ASP A 115 7.27 -6.25 -11.59
C ASP A 115 7.71 -4.96 -12.31
N PRO A 116 8.95 -4.89 -12.81
CA PRO A 116 9.49 -3.69 -13.45
C PRO A 116 8.78 -3.34 -14.77
N ARG A 117 7.93 -4.22 -15.33
CA ARG A 117 7.07 -3.87 -16.47
C ARG A 117 6.13 -2.70 -16.12
N PHE A 118 5.66 -2.59 -14.88
CA PHE A 118 4.81 -1.48 -14.45
C PHE A 118 5.50 -0.13 -14.54
N GLU A 119 6.83 -0.04 -14.34
CA GLU A 119 7.58 1.21 -14.47
C GLU A 119 7.35 1.88 -15.83
N ARG A 120 7.48 1.08 -16.91
CA ARG A 120 7.31 1.56 -18.29
C ARG A 120 5.86 1.88 -18.61
N LEU A 121 4.93 1.05 -18.14
CA LEU A 121 3.50 1.26 -18.34
C LEU A 121 3.03 2.53 -17.62
N TYR A 122 3.51 2.78 -16.41
CA TYR A 122 3.21 4.01 -15.67
C TYR A 122 3.85 5.23 -16.30
N GLY A 123 5.08 5.14 -16.80
CA GLY A 123 5.68 6.22 -17.58
C GLY A 123 4.84 6.59 -18.80
N TYR A 124 4.35 5.59 -19.54
CA TYR A 124 3.44 5.81 -20.68
C TYR A 124 2.11 6.45 -20.24
N LEU A 125 1.48 5.94 -19.19
CA LEU A 125 0.20 6.46 -18.69
C LEU A 125 0.31 7.86 -18.09
N ASN A 126 1.45 8.17 -17.45
CA ASN A 126 1.78 9.52 -16.97
C ASN A 126 2.15 10.50 -18.09
N ASP A 127 2.28 10.04 -19.34
CA ASP A 127 2.80 10.81 -20.47
C ASP A 127 4.24 11.33 -20.24
N ASP A 128 5.01 10.60 -19.43
CA ASP A 128 6.37 10.98 -19.01
C ASP A 128 7.16 9.71 -18.67
N LEU A 129 8.01 9.26 -19.59
CA LEU A 129 8.81 8.04 -19.43
C LEU A 129 9.87 8.14 -18.31
N THR A 130 10.14 9.34 -17.79
CA THR A 130 11.01 9.52 -16.63
C THR A 130 10.30 9.17 -15.31
N ARG A 131 8.96 9.14 -15.30
CA ARG A 131 8.14 8.80 -14.13
C ARG A 131 7.76 7.34 -14.10
N ARG A 132 8.57 6.56 -13.38
CA ARG A 132 8.43 5.10 -13.25
C ARG A 132 7.55 4.64 -12.09
N ARG A 133 6.94 5.59 -11.37
CA ARG A 133 6.02 5.36 -10.25
C ARG A 133 4.65 5.92 -10.59
N PRO A 134 3.56 5.40 -10.00
CA PRO A 134 2.26 5.99 -10.22
C PRO A 134 2.20 7.37 -9.55
N THR A 135 1.59 8.32 -10.26
CA THR A 135 1.19 9.59 -9.65
C THR A 135 -0.10 9.40 -8.84
N VAL A 136 -0.40 10.30 -7.92
CA VAL A 136 -1.71 10.32 -7.24
C VAL A 136 -2.87 10.33 -8.24
N GLY A 137 -2.75 11.12 -9.32
CA GLY A 137 -3.76 11.17 -10.38
C GLY A 137 -3.93 9.81 -11.07
N LEU A 138 -2.82 9.18 -11.47
CA LEU A 138 -2.86 7.86 -12.10
C LEU A 138 -3.43 6.78 -11.17
N ALA A 139 -3.07 6.80 -9.88
CA ALA A 139 -3.59 5.82 -8.92
C ALA A 139 -5.10 5.97 -8.71
N LEU A 140 -5.60 7.21 -8.58
CA LEU A 140 -7.03 7.48 -8.54
C LEU A 140 -7.73 6.98 -9.81
N GLU A 141 -7.16 7.27 -10.99
CA GLU A 141 -7.70 6.82 -12.27
C GLU A 141 -7.79 5.29 -12.37
N LEU A 142 -6.71 4.57 -12.07
CA LEU A 142 -6.68 3.11 -12.10
C LEU A 142 -7.62 2.47 -11.07
N CYS A 143 -7.98 3.19 -10.02
CA CYS A 143 -8.97 2.77 -9.02
C CYS A 143 -10.40 3.22 -9.35
N GLY A 144 -10.64 3.84 -10.51
CA GLY A 144 -11.97 4.35 -10.89
C GLY A 144 -12.45 5.53 -10.03
N LEU A 145 -11.53 6.20 -9.33
CA LEU A 145 -11.84 7.32 -8.45
C LEU A 145 -11.65 8.66 -9.19
N PRO A 146 -12.66 9.55 -9.21
CA PRO A 146 -12.52 10.86 -9.85
C PRO A 146 -11.40 11.69 -9.25
N ALA A 147 -10.57 12.30 -10.11
CA ALA A 147 -9.49 13.19 -9.68
C ALA A 147 -10.02 14.38 -8.88
N ALA A 148 -11.17 14.96 -9.27
CA ALA A 148 -11.88 16.02 -8.54
C ALA A 148 -12.63 15.53 -7.28
N GLY A 149 -12.68 14.22 -7.03
CA GLY A 149 -13.47 13.61 -5.97
C GLY A 149 -12.79 13.57 -4.60
N SER A 150 -13.53 13.06 -3.61
CA SER A 150 -13.07 12.89 -2.23
C SER A 150 -11.98 11.83 -2.05
N GLY A 151 -11.73 11.00 -3.07
CA GLY A 151 -10.62 10.02 -3.09
C GLY A 151 -9.27 10.64 -2.75
N ARG A 152 -9.05 11.91 -3.13
CA ARG A 152 -7.83 12.67 -2.81
C ARG A 152 -7.49 12.76 -1.32
N PHE A 153 -8.49 12.70 -0.44
CA PHE A 153 -8.28 12.83 1.01
C PHE A 153 -7.60 11.59 1.62
N ARG A 154 -7.55 10.48 0.88
CA ARG A 154 -6.80 9.25 1.24
C ARG A 154 -5.29 9.43 1.25
N PHE A 155 -4.81 10.53 0.66
CA PHE A 155 -3.40 10.93 0.64
C PHE A 155 -3.09 12.06 1.62
N SER A 156 -4.05 12.44 2.49
CA SER A 156 -3.77 13.41 3.55
C SER A 156 -2.81 12.81 4.59
N PRO A 157 -1.98 13.62 5.27
CA PRO A 157 -1.05 13.11 6.29
C PRO A 157 -1.72 12.33 7.42
N SER A 158 -3.00 12.60 7.69
CA SER A 158 -3.80 11.91 8.70
C SER A 158 -4.57 10.69 8.17
N ALA A 159 -4.56 10.44 6.85
CA ALA A 159 -5.25 9.29 6.28
C ALA A 159 -4.49 7.99 6.55
N PRO A 160 -5.19 6.84 6.70
CA PRO A 160 -4.58 5.57 7.09
C PRO A 160 -3.33 5.17 6.30
N LEU A 161 -3.35 5.34 4.98
CA LEU A 161 -2.22 4.98 4.11
C LEU A 161 -0.94 5.77 4.43
N VAL A 162 -1.07 7.07 4.72
CA VAL A 162 0.07 7.96 4.96
C VAL A 162 0.45 7.96 6.43
N ALA A 163 -0.54 8.10 7.33
CA ALA A 163 -0.33 8.09 8.77
C ALA A 163 0.24 6.74 9.26
N GLY A 164 -0.15 5.64 8.62
CA GLY A 164 0.37 4.31 8.87
C GLY A 164 1.74 4.03 8.25
N GLY A 165 2.29 4.95 7.45
CA GLY A 165 3.55 4.74 6.74
C GLY A 165 3.47 3.63 5.69
N LEU A 166 2.29 3.36 5.14
CA LEU A 166 2.09 2.37 4.08
C LEU A 166 2.37 2.95 2.69
N LEU A 167 2.19 4.27 2.55
CA LEU A 167 2.53 5.03 1.35
C LEU A 167 3.35 6.26 1.72
N GLU A 168 4.40 6.47 0.95
CA GLU A 168 5.17 7.71 0.91
C GLU A 168 4.77 8.53 -0.33
N ILE A 169 4.59 9.84 -0.12
CA ILE A 169 4.27 10.79 -1.19
C ILE A 169 5.51 11.63 -1.47
N ALA A 170 6.15 11.38 -2.61
CA ALA A 170 7.30 12.15 -3.06
C ALA A 170 6.87 13.39 -3.87
N ASP A 171 7.85 14.22 -4.23
CA ASP A 171 7.64 15.46 -5.00
C ASP A 171 6.66 16.45 -4.35
N ALA A 172 6.81 16.73 -3.05
CA ALA A 172 5.89 17.59 -2.28
C ALA A 172 5.65 18.98 -2.91
N GLU A 173 6.65 19.53 -3.62
CA GLU A 173 6.58 20.81 -4.33
C GLU A 173 5.63 20.79 -5.54
N ARG A 174 5.21 19.61 -6.01
CA ARG A 174 4.25 19.47 -7.12
C ARG A 174 2.81 19.55 -6.63
N PRO A 175 1.85 19.91 -7.53
CA PRO A 175 0.43 19.72 -7.26
C PRO A 175 0.11 18.27 -6.91
N LEU A 176 -0.87 18.06 -6.01
CA LEU A 176 -1.18 16.75 -5.42
C LEU A 176 -1.26 15.62 -6.47
N LEU A 177 -2.00 15.81 -7.56
CA LEU A 177 -2.21 14.79 -8.59
C LEU A 177 -0.93 14.40 -9.33
N SER A 178 0.10 15.24 -9.32
CA SER A 178 1.38 15.02 -9.99
C SER A 178 2.47 14.49 -9.05
N ARG A 179 2.16 14.30 -7.77
CA ARG A 179 3.05 13.70 -6.77
C ARG A 179 3.14 12.21 -6.97
N LEU A 180 4.32 11.63 -6.72
CA LEU A 180 4.58 10.20 -6.90
C LEU A 180 4.25 9.43 -5.62
N LEU A 181 3.76 8.21 -5.79
CA LEU A 181 3.50 7.27 -4.71
C LEU A 181 4.58 6.18 -4.68
N CYS A 182 5.09 5.90 -3.49
CA CYS A 182 6.04 4.82 -3.23
C CYS A 182 5.56 4.00 -2.03
N VAL A 183 5.80 2.69 -2.06
CA VAL A 183 5.61 1.81 -0.90
C VAL A 183 6.97 1.63 -0.22
N PRO A 184 7.07 1.84 1.11
CA PRO A 184 8.33 1.57 1.81
C PRO A 184 8.75 0.10 1.73
N ASP A 185 10.05 -0.17 1.56
CA ASP A 185 10.60 -1.53 1.42
C ASP A 185 10.12 -2.50 2.50
N ARG A 186 9.96 -2.02 3.74
CA ARG A 186 9.47 -2.85 4.84
C ARG A 186 8.06 -3.37 4.60
N VAL A 187 7.18 -2.56 4.02
CA VAL A 187 5.79 -2.94 3.70
C VAL A 187 5.79 -3.97 2.58
N THR A 188 6.59 -3.75 1.53
CA THR A 188 6.81 -4.72 0.45
C THR A 188 7.33 -6.05 1.00
N ALA A 189 8.35 -6.03 1.86
CA ALA A 189 8.92 -7.21 2.49
C ALA A 189 7.88 -7.97 3.34
N TYR A 190 7.07 -7.25 4.14
CA TYR A 190 6.00 -7.86 4.93
C TYR A 190 4.97 -8.57 4.05
N LEU A 191 4.53 -7.94 2.96
CA LEU A 191 3.57 -8.53 2.02
C LEU A 191 4.13 -9.75 1.28
N LEU A 192 5.47 -9.84 1.15
CA LEU A 192 6.18 -10.97 0.55
C LEU A 192 6.57 -12.07 1.55
N GLY A 193 6.19 -11.94 2.83
CA GLY A 193 6.41 -12.98 3.85
C GLY A 193 7.46 -12.66 4.91
N ASP A 194 8.13 -11.51 4.85
CA ASP A 194 9.19 -11.18 5.81
C ASP A 194 8.64 -10.43 7.04
N ASP A 195 8.68 -11.07 8.21
CA ASP A 195 8.27 -10.49 9.50
C ASP A 195 9.39 -9.77 10.26
N ALA A 196 10.61 -9.69 9.71
CA ALA A 196 11.73 -9.04 10.37
C ALA A 196 11.42 -7.59 10.79
N THR A 197 11.96 -7.18 11.94
CA THR A 197 11.85 -5.77 12.37
C THR A 197 12.55 -4.86 11.35
N ASP A 198 11.93 -3.70 11.06
CA ASP A 198 12.53 -2.70 10.16
C ASP A 198 13.95 -2.33 10.61
N GLY A 199 14.90 -2.29 9.66
CA GLY A 199 16.29 -1.96 9.94
C GLY A 199 16.48 -0.60 10.63
N ARG A 200 15.55 0.34 10.43
CA ARG A 200 15.54 1.66 11.10
C ARG A 200 15.28 1.55 12.61
N LEU A 201 14.66 0.47 13.07
CA LEU A 201 14.34 0.21 14.49
C LEU A 201 15.39 -0.66 15.19
N ARG A 202 16.42 -1.10 14.46
CA ARG A 202 17.46 -1.99 14.99
C ARG A 202 18.20 -1.31 16.15
N GLY A 203 18.19 -1.95 17.32
CA GLY A 203 18.80 -1.41 18.54
C GLY A 203 17.92 -0.44 19.34
N ILE A 204 16.76 -0.05 18.80
CA ILE A 204 15.74 0.76 19.51
C ILE A 204 14.67 -0.16 20.10
N VAL A 205 14.24 -1.14 19.31
CA VAL A 205 13.21 -2.11 19.71
C VAL A 205 13.87 -3.46 20.00
N ARG A 206 13.37 -4.15 21.02
CA ARG A 206 13.63 -5.58 21.24
C ARG A 206 12.33 -6.32 21.02
N GLU A 207 12.40 -7.34 20.18
CA GLU A 207 11.31 -8.30 20.04
C GLU A 207 11.22 -9.10 21.33
N ALA A 208 10.03 -9.12 21.94
CA ALA A 208 9.81 -9.93 23.13
C ALA A 208 9.73 -11.39 22.69
N GLU A 209 10.66 -12.22 23.14
CA GLU A 209 10.53 -13.66 22.98
C GLU A 209 9.29 -14.11 23.76
N GLN A 210 8.23 -14.50 23.03
CA GLN A 210 7.07 -15.12 23.65
C GLN A 210 7.56 -16.44 24.26
N SER A 211 7.67 -16.44 25.58
CA SER A 211 8.02 -17.66 26.32
C SER A 211 6.92 -18.68 26.07
N THR A 212 7.26 -19.79 25.41
CA THR A 212 6.32 -20.88 25.10
C THR A 212 5.95 -21.69 26.35
N GLU A 213 6.74 -21.54 27.42
CA GLU A 213 6.39 -22.10 28.72
C GLU A 213 5.28 -21.24 29.34
N PRO A 214 4.16 -21.85 29.78
CA PRO A 214 3.16 -21.12 30.54
C PRO A 214 3.85 -20.50 31.75
N ASP A 215 3.78 -19.17 31.88
CA ASP A 215 4.34 -18.50 33.04
C ASP A 215 3.54 -18.95 34.27
N GLU A 216 4.09 -19.91 35.03
CA GLU A 216 3.48 -20.47 36.24
C GLU A 216 3.37 -19.43 37.37
N ARG A 217 3.92 -18.24 37.14
CA ARG A 217 3.81 -17.07 37.98
C ARG A 217 2.34 -16.64 38.16
N PRO A 218 1.80 -16.71 39.38
CA PRO A 218 0.42 -16.31 39.64
C PRO A 218 0.17 -14.81 39.40
N GLU A 219 1.23 -14.02 39.21
CA GLU A 219 1.15 -12.59 38.89
C GLU A 219 0.61 -12.32 37.48
N VAL A 220 0.93 -13.14 36.48
CA VAL A 220 0.52 -12.92 35.08
C VAL A 220 -1.01 -12.96 34.90
N PRO A 221 -1.74 -13.97 35.40
CA PRO A 221 -3.20 -13.96 35.35
C PRO A 221 -3.83 -12.81 36.14
N ARG A 222 -3.20 -12.40 37.25
CA ARG A 222 -3.68 -11.26 38.05
C ARG A 222 -3.53 -9.93 37.31
N VAL A 223 -2.38 -9.70 36.68
CA VAL A 223 -2.16 -8.52 35.84
C VAL A 223 -3.12 -8.53 34.65
N ALA A 224 -3.28 -9.67 33.96
CA ALA A 224 -4.25 -9.81 32.87
C ALA A 224 -5.71 -9.52 33.30
N ALA A 225 -6.11 -9.99 34.48
CA ALA A 225 -7.43 -9.69 35.04
C ALA A 225 -7.61 -8.19 35.35
N VAL A 226 -6.57 -7.52 35.88
CA VAL A 226 -6.57 -6.08 36.16
C VAL A 226 -6.58 -5.24 34.88
N LEU A 227 -5.92 -5.71 33.82
CA LEU A 227 -6.02 -5.08 32.50
C LEU A 227 -7.45 -5.09 31.97
N GLY A 228 -8.18 -6.18 32.20
CA GLY A 228 -9.58 -6.33 31.82
C GLY A 228 -10.56 -5.40 32.57
N THR A 229 -10.14 -4.75 33.67
CA THR A 229 -11.00 -3.83 34.43
C THR A 229 -10.90 -2.37 33.98
N GLY A 230 -10.08 -2.08 32.95
CA GLY A 230 -9.86 -0.71 32.46
C GLY A 230 -8.93 0.14 33.33
N SER A 231 -8.16 -0.50 34.22
CA SER A 231 -7.16 0.18 35.04
C SER A 231 -5.99 0.67 34.17
N GLY A 232 -5.58 1.93 34.33
CA GLY A 232 -4.46 2.50 33.59
C GLY A 232 -3.13 1.85 33.96
N LEU A 233 -2.31 1.54 32.96
CA LEU A 233 -0.97 0.97 33.17
C LEU A 233 0.08 2.06 33.31
N VAL A 234 1.10 1.78 34.13
CA VAL A 234 2.30 2.61 34.22
C VAL A 234 3.51 1.75 33.87
N HIS A 235 4.33 2.23 32.94
CA HIS A 235 5.55 1.54 32.54
C HIS A 235 6.65 1.78 33.58
N LEU A 236 7.08 0.74 34.29
CA LEU A 236 8.24 0.81 35.16
C LEU A 236 9.51 0.73 34.32
N LEU A 237 10.25 1.83 34.28
CA LEU A 237 11.50 1.95 33.50
C LEU A 237 12.69 1.26 34.15
N ASP A 238 12.56 0.83 35.41
CA ASP A 238 13.63 0.22 36.17
C ASP A 238 13.23 -1.16 36.70
N ARG A 239 14.18 -2.09 36.70
CA ARG A 239 14.00 -3.47 37.16
C ARG A 239 13.87 -3.58 38.68
N GLY A 240 14.07 -2.47 39.40
CA GLY A 240 14.14 -2.43 40.86
C GLY A 240 12.82 -2.19 41.59
N GLY A 241 11.77 -1.67 40.93
CA GLY A 241 10.44 -1.49 41.53
C GLY A 241 10.36 -0.69 42.84
N ASP A 242 11.44 -0.02 43.27
CA ASP A 242 11.46 0.71 44.53
C ASP A 242 11.06 2.18 44.28
N PRO A 243 9.94 2.67 44.84
CA PRO A 243 9.59 4.08 44.79
C PRO A 243 10.53 4.84 45.72
N HIS A 244 11.71 5.23 45.24
CA HIS A 244 12.50 6.24 45.93
C HIS A 244 11.77 7.57 45.87
N GLY A 245 10.98 7.87 46.91
CA GLY A 245 10.45 9.21 47.15
C GLY A 245 8.95 9.34 47.41
N LEU A 246 8.32 8.39 48.10
CA LEU A 246 7.04 8.61 48.79
C LEU A 246 7.18 8.31 50.29
#